data_AF-A0A523RZH3-F1
#
_entry.id   AF-A0A523RZH3-F1
#
_cell.length_a   1.000
_cell.length_b   1.000
_cell.length_c   1.000
_cell.angle_alpha   90.00
_cell.angle_beta   90.00
_cell.angle_gamma   90.00
#
_symmetry.space_group_name_H-M   'P 1'
#
loop_
_entity.id
_entity.type
_entity.pdbx_description
1 polymer ?
#
loop_
_entity_poly.entity_id
_entity_poly.type
_entity_poly.pdbx_seq_one_letter_code
_entity_poly.pdbx_strand_id
1 'polypeptide(L)'
;MKFRRRYIVLVLGLIIMMSGTLMAASVQNGFGSVTVSEVDFQSADGSIIHSTLQKPTYATNINPLPGVVVIHGSLQNKEWLMAFGIELARRGFVVLTIDANGHGNSEAGSGSGAAALDYIASLDYVDNTQIGLIGHSMGGGLSWSAIEDSSVYVRALILVGSGFSSSATYTPNTLLATGNFDSLSSYPHNPTLLEPYFNVTGIVPGTTYGNFSDNSARRAVFPSTNHLFETINPVIVSESLEWMKNSLKGGVEDEYWIASTSLLYPLWLVGGLFGLLGSLLTIFPLIAILLSIPFFSDLRGEPSEQSVSTRSFVGYGIIYGLIGAISFFPFLLVGTVLSFVIPFPQYYGIPIMSWMVGSGLVAAFFLFIILRRRGTTSNLTIRGLLGTGSEKPIPIIVKTLVLTSIVFIWMYALTLMVDLGLALDLRIFLPGLHDLTLAQASFVPLYFVVFLIYFLVEGAWLTGSMLPEGSGTWTRVQLNWTIRAVLIKTFPYLILIAFEFVGGFLAGAPLVPGIIGYSWLFFYAFAPWFAICTVITMFAYRMTGNRWLGAMVNAILCAWLLASILAF
;
A
#
# COMPACT_ATOMS: atom_id res chain seq x y z
N MET A 1 -40.30 14.01 4.91
CA MET A 1 -39.51 13.75 3.69
C MET A 1 -38.78 12.41 3.86
N LYS A 2 -39.18 11.32 3.17
CA LYS A 2 -38.46 10.04 3.29
C LYS A 2 -37.18 10.12 2.45
N PHE A 3 -36.02 10.25 3.09
CA PHE A 3 -34.74 10.19 2.39
C PHE A 3 -34.64 8.87 1.61
N ARG A 4 -34.35 8.94 0.30
CA ARG A 4 -34.13 7.72 -0.50
C ARG A 4 -32.87 7.02 0.03
N ARG A 5 -32.92 5.69 0.17
CA ARG A 5 -31.86 4.86 0.78
C ARG A 5 -30.44 5.20 0.30
N ARG A 6 -30.25 5.49 -1.00
CA ARG A 6 -28.95 5.87 -1.57
C ARG A 6 -28.30 7.11 -0.94
N TYR A 7 -29.08 8.13 -0.57
CA TYR A 7 -28.54 9.33 0.08
C TYR A 7 -28.14 9.04 1.53
N ILE A 8 -28.89 8.17 2.21
CA ILE A 8 -28.55 7.69 3.56
C ILE A 8 -27.22 6.94 3.52
N VAL A 9 -27.03 6.02 2.57
CA VAL A 9 -25.77 5.27 2.43
C VAL A 9 -24.59 6.20 2.10
N LEU A 10 -24.80 7.22 1.25
CA LEU A 10 -23.75 8.22 0.97
C LEU A 10 -23.33 8.97 2.23
N VAL A 11 -24.30 9.48 3.00
CA VAL A 11 -24.04 10.17 4.27
C VAL A 11 -23.35 9.25 5.27
N LEU A 12 -23.78 8.00 5.39
CA LEU A 12 -23.13 7.01 6.26
C LEU A 12 -21.68 6.74 5.84
N GLY A 13 -21.41 6.59 4.55
CA GLY A 13 -20.03 6.43 4.04
C GLY A 13 -19.14 7.61 4.40
N LEU A 14 -19.65 8.84 4.23
CA LEU A 14 -18.94 10.05 4.64
C LEU A 14 -18.72 10.12 6.15
N ILE A 15 -19.71 9.76 6.98
CA ILE A 15 -19.55 9.74 8.45
C ILE A 15 -18.49 8.72 8.86
N ILE A 16 -18.50 7.51 8.29
CA ILE A 16 -17.50 6.48 8.59
C ILE A 16 -16.10 6.97 8.19
N MET A 17 -15.99 7.55 6.99
CA MET A 17 -14.73 8.10 6.48
C MET A 17 -14.19 9.21 7.40
N MET A 18 -15.02 10.20 7.72
CA MET A 18 -14.64 11.31 8.59
C MET A 18 -14.29 10.82 10.01
N SER A 19 -15.04 9.86 10.56
CA SER A 19 -14.73 9.31 11.89
C SER A 19 -13.39 8.59 11.91
N GLY A 20 -13.09 7.80 10.87
CA GLY A 20 -11.81 7.10 10.74
C GLY A 20 -10.63 8.07 10.59
N THR A 21 -10.76 9.05 9.68
CA THR A 21 -9.71 10.05 9.42
C THR A 21 -9.45 10.97 10.62
N LEU A 22 -10.50 11.41 11.34
CA LEU A 22 -10.34 12.16 12.58
C LEU A 22 -9.68 11.33 13.69
N MET A 23 -9.97 10.03 13.76
CA MET A 23 -9.28 9.14 14.71
C MET A 23 -7.79 9.02 14.35
N ALA A 24 -7.46 8.78 13.08
CA ALA A 24 -6.07 8.74 12.62
C ALA A 24 -5.34 10.05 12.92
N ALA A 25 -5.94 11.20 12.60
CA ALA A 25 -5.34 12.52 12.84
C ALA A 25 -5.08 12.77 14.33
N SER A 26 -6.05 12.40 15.18
CA SER A 26 -5.94 12.52 16.64
C SER A 26 -4.84 11.61 17.22
N VAL A 27 -4.62 10.43 16.64
CA VAL A 27 -3.53 9.54 17.06
C VAL A 27 -2.18 10.09 16.62
N GLN A 28 -2.09 10.57 15.37
CA GLN A 28 -0.86 11.10 14.78
C GLN A 28 -0.36 12.38 15.46
N ASN A 29 -1.29 13.23 15.90
CA ASN A 29 -0.98 14.44 16.68
C ASN A 29 -0.87 14.20 18.19
N GLY A 30 -0.94 12.94 18.64
CA GLY A 30 -0.88 12.57 20.06
C GLY A 30 -1.95 13.27 20.91
N PHE A 31 -3.17 13.38 20.39
CA PHE A 31 -4.28 14.12 20.98
C PHE A 31 -3.95 15.59 21.29
N GLY A 32 -3.15 16.23 20.43
CA GLY A 32 -2.75 17.64 20.54
C GLY A 32 -1.39 17.88 21.21
N SER A 33 -0.69 16.83 21.65
CA SER A 33 0.68 16.96 22.21
C SER A 33 1.75 17.16 21.14
N VAL A 34 1.48 16.80 19.89
CA VAL A 34 2.39 16.84 18.76
C VAL A 34 1.78 17.67 17.63
N THR A 35 2.56 18.60 17.08
CA THR A 35 2.24 19.29 15.83
C THR A 35 2.72 18.44 14.66
N VAL A 36 1.86 18.30 13.65
CA VAL A 36 2.13 17.53 12.44
C VAL A 36 2.06 18.49 11.26
N SER A 37 3.08 18.49 10.41
CA SER A 37 3.14 19.34 9.22
C SER A 37 3.88 18.63 8.10
N GLU A 38 3.45 18.83 6.86
CA GLU A 38 4.24 18.47 5.69
C GLU A 38 5.28 19.57 5.42
N VAL A 39 6.52 19.17 5.14
CA VAL A 39 7.64 20.07 4.85
C VAL A 39 8.45 19.54 3.67
N ASP A 40 8.91 20.48 2.85
CA ASP A 40 9.74 20.20 1.67
C ASP A 40 11.12 20.80 1.86
N PHE A 41 12.14 20.07 1.42
CA PHE A 41 13.52 20.55 1.38
C PHE A 41 14.25 19.98 0.18
N GLN A 42 15.37 20.59 -0.19
CA GLN A 42 16.10 20.25 -1.40
C GLN A 42 17.28 19.32 -1.10
N SER A 43 17.46 18.28 -1.92
CA SER A 43 18.67 17.46 -1.93
C SER A 43 19.81 18.14 -2.68
N ALA A 44 21.04 17.63 -2.52
CA ALA A 44 22.24 18.18 -3.15
C ALA A 44 22.18 18.20 -4.70
N ASP A 45 21.43 17.29 -5.31
CA ASP A 45 21.21 17.24 -6.76
C ASP A 45 20.10 18.18 -7.26
N GLY A 46 19.46 18.90 -6.36
CA GLY A 46 18.39 19.85 -6.63
C GLY A 46 16.97 19.27 -6.57
N SER A 47 16.81 17.95 -6.39
CA SER A 47 15.50 17.32 -6.25
C SER A 47 14.80 17.74 -4.95
N ILE A 48 13.49 17.95 -5.01
CA ILE A 48 12.67 18.25 -3.83
C ILE A 48 12.28 16.95 -3.11
N ILE A 49 12.54 16.93 -1.79
CA ILE A 49 12.19 15.86 -0.88
C ILE A 49 10.98 16.29 -0.06
N HIS A 50 9.91 15.52 -0.14
CA HIS A 50 8.68 15.71 0.61
C HIS A 50 8.69 14.86 1.89
N SER A 51 8.15 15.41 2.98
CA SER A 51 8.24 14.74 4.28
C SER A 51 7.20 15.20 5.29
N THR A 52 6.83 14.30 6.20
CA THR A 52 6.01 14.61 7.38
C THR A 52 6.93 14.90 8.57
N LEU A 53 6.81 16.10 9.13
CA LEU A 53 7.46 16.52 10.36
C LEU A 53 6.50 16.41 11.55
N GLN A 54 6.90 15.64 12.57
CA GLN A 54 6.19 15.50 13.83
C GLN A 54 7.02 16.16 14.95
N LYS A 55 6.48 17.25 15.49
CA LYS A 55 7.13 18.09 16.49
C LYS A 55 6.35 18.09 17.81
N PRO A 56 6.92 17.61 18.92
CA PRO A 56 6.31 17.80 20.24
C PRO A 56 6.08 19.29 20.52
N THR A 57 4.91 19.64 21.04
CA THR A 57 4.50 21.05 21.22
C THR A 57 5.43 21.86 22.15
N TYR A 58 6.17 21.17 23.02
CA TYR A 58 7.13 21.75 23.95
C TYR A 58 8.59 21.77 23.43
N ALA A 59 8.83 21.29 22.20
CA ALA A 59 10.12 21.42 21.53
C ALA A 59 10.35 22.86 21.08
N THR A 60 11.33 23.52 21.67
CA THR A 60 11.64 24.94 21.43
C THR A 60 13.15 25.15 21.38
N ASN A 61 13.61 26.32 20.96
CA ASN A 61 15.05 26.64 20.93
C ASN A 61 15.72 26.68 22.32
N ILE A 62 14.95 26.87 23.39
CA ILE A 62 15.43 26.80 24.78
C ILE A 62 15.26 25.41 25.41
N ASN A 63 14.48 24.54 24.76
CA ASN A 63 14.27 23.15 25.13
C ASN A 63 14.34 22.27 23.88
N PRO A 64 15.54 22.17 23.26
CA PRO A 64 15.72 21.37 22.06
C PRO A 64 15.57 19.89 22.40
N LEU A 65 14.92 19.13 21.51
CA LEU A 65 14.72 17.69 21.67
C LEU A 65 15.56 16.90 20.66
N PRO A 66 15.87 15.62 20.93
CA PRO A 66 16.53 14.76 19.95
C PRO A 66 15.74 14.66 18.63
N GLY A 67 16.47 14.63 17.52
CA GLY A 67 15.92 14.48 16.17
C GLY A 67 16.03 13.06 15.64
N VAL A 68 15.02 12.56 14.95
CA VAL A 68 15.04 11.25 14.28
C VAL A 68 14.57 11.36 12.85
N VAL A 69 15.38 10.87 11.90
CA VAL A 69 14.97 10.69 10.49
C VAL A 69 14.47 9.27 10.27
N VAL A 70 13.38 9.12 9.53
CA VAL A 70 12.75 7.83 9.22
C VAL A 70 12.61 7.67 7.71
N ILE A 71 13.17 6.58 7.16
CA ILE A 71 13.27 6.33 5.71
C ILE A 71 12.63 4.97 5.36
N HIS A 72 11.65 5.00 4.46
CA HIS A 72 10.87 3.83 4.05
C HIS A 72 11.61 2.88 3.09
N GLY A 73 11.02 1.70 2.84
CA GLY A 73 11.52 0.70 1.89
C GLY A 73 11.07 0.93 0.44
N SER A 74 11.46 0.04 -0.47
CA SER A 74 11.02 0.11 -1.87
C SER A 74 9.52 -0.15 -2.00
N LEU A 75 8.86 0.49 -2.98
CA LEU A 75 7.40 0.38 -3.20
C LEU A 75 6.56 0.81 -1.98
N GLN A 76 7.15 1.63 -1.11
CA GLN A 76 6.51 2.29 0.02
C GLN A 76 6.69 3.80 -0.12
N ASN A 77 6.07 4.54 0.78
CA ASN A 77 6.19 5.99 0.97
C ASN A 77 6.18 6.28 2.49
N LYS A 78 6.35 7.54 2.88
CA LYS A 78 6.53 7.98 4.28
C LYS A 78 5.46 7.42 5.22
N GLU A 79 4.21 7.30 4.78
CA GLU A 79 3.12 6.88 5.67
C GLU A 79 3.24 5.40 6.12
N TRP A 80 4.02 4.57 5.43
CA TRP A 80 4.27 3.18 5.86
C TRP A 80 5.06 3.07 7.16
N LEU A 81 5.90 4.07 7.45
CA LEU A 81 6.74 4.08 8.65
C LEU A 81 6.23 5.01 9.74
N MET A 82 5.00 5.54 9.59
CA MET A 82 4.42 6.45 10.57
C MET A 82 4.23 5.83 11.95
N ALA A 83 4.21 4.50 12.09
CA ALA A 83 4.25 3.87 13.41
C ALA A 83 5.46 4.36 14.24
N PHE A 84 6.64 4.48 13.64
CA PHE A 84 7.82 5.00 14.33
C PHE A 84 7.68 6.48 14.68
N GLY A 85 7.25 7.30 13.72
CA GLY A 85 7.09 8.74 13.94
C GLY A 85 6.04 9.08 14.99
N ILE A 86 4.88 8.44 14.93
CA ILE A 86 3.78 8.59 15.90
C ILE A 86 4.23 8.24 17.31
N GLU A 87 4.95 7.12 17.48
CA GLU A 87 5.34 6.64 18.80
C GLU A 87 6.55 7.39 19.40
N LEU A 88 7.50 7.79 18.56
CA LEU A 88 8.65 8.60 18.99
C LEU A 88 8.22 10.02 19.33
N ALA A 89 7.40 10.67 18.49
CA ALA A 89 7.02 12.06 18.71
C ALA A 89 6.31 12.26 20.05
N ARG A 90 5.42 11.35 20.43
CA ARG A 90 4.75 11.44 21.74
C ARG A 90 5.65 11.14 22.96
N ARG A 91 6.92 10.77 22.74
CA ARG A 91 7.93 10.47 23.77
C ARG A 91 9.09 11.48 23.77
N GLY A 92 8.88 12.63 23.14
CA GLY A 92 9.82 13.74 23.16
C GLY A 92 10.95 13.64 22.15
N PHE A 93 10.62 13.21 20.93
CA PHE A 93 11.52 13.26 19.78
C PHE A 93 10.91 14.12 18.69
N VAL A 94 11.71 14.91 17.99
CA VAL A 94 11.30 15.53 16.73
C VAL A 94 11.55 14.51 15.64
N VAL A 95 10.54 14.16 14.86
CA VAL A 95 10.66 13.08 13.86
C VAL A 95 10.36 13.60 12.47
N LEU A 96 11.25 13.31 11.53
CA LEU A 96 11.10 13.62 10.11
C LEU A 96 10.98 12.31 9.33
N THR A 97 9.78 12.02 8.82
CA THR A 97 9.54 10.84 7.99
C THR A 97 9.49 11.26 6.53
N ILE A 98 10.43 10.79 5.72
CA ILE A 98 10.62 11.30 4.35
C ILE A 98 10.04 10.34 3.32
N ASP A 99 9.57 10.90 2.21
CA ASP A 99 9.48 10.18 0.95
C ASP A 99 10.89 10.17 0.32
N ALA A 100 11.47 8.98 0.14
CA ALA A 100 12.76 8.86 -0.54
C ALA A 100 12.66 9.34 -1.99
N ASN A 101 13.79 9.73 -2.59
CA ASN A 101 13.80 10.17 -3.99
C ASN A 101 13.02 9.21 -4.92
N GLY A 102 12.23 9.79 -5.81
CA GLY A 102 11.37 9.09 -6.77
C GLY A 102 10.12 8.45 -6.18
N HIS A 103 9.95 8.39 -4.86
CA HIS A 103 8.80 7.78 -4.18
C HIS A 103 7.86 8.85 -3.62
N GLY A 104 6.59 8.45 -3.37
CA GLY A 104 5.59 9.35 -2.79
C GLY A 104 5.49 10.67 -3.55
N ASN A 105 5.70 11.78 -2.86
CA ASN A 105 5.65 13.12 -3.46
C ASN A 105 7.03 13.72 -3.73
N SER A 106 8.11 12.98 -3.42
CA SER A 106 9.48 13.40 -3.70
C SER A 106 9.85 13.26 -5.17
N GLU A 107 10.66 14.20 -5.66
CA GLU A 107 11.19 14.13 -7.02
C GLU A 107 12.22 13.00 -7.18
N ALA A 108 12.33 12.48 -8.39
CA ALA A 108 13.39 11.54 -8.75
C ALA A 108 14.77 12.20 -8.61
N GLY A 109 15.74 11.45 -8.08
CA GLY A 109 17.06 11.99 -7.73
C GLY A 109 17.81 11.06 -6.78
N SER A 110 18.77 11.63 -6.06
CA SER A 110 19.53 10.96 -5.02
C SER A 110 19.83 11.88 -3.84
N GLY A 111 20.25 11.30 -2.70
CA GLY A 111 20.72 12.08 -1.55
C GLY A 111 19.63 12.44 -0.54
N SER A 112 18.39 11.94 -0.69
CA SER A 112 17.29 12.24 0.23
C SER A 112 17.62 11.99 1.70
N GLY A 113 18.38 10.93 2.01
CA GLY A 113 18.77 10.62 3.38
C GLY A 113 19.72 11.67 4.00
N ALA A 114 20.74 12.11 3.25
CA ALA A 114 21.67 13.14 3.71
C ALA A 114 20.97 14.49 3.86
N ALA A 115 20.15 14.86 2.87
CA ALA A 115 19.34 16.08 2.91
C ALA A 115 18.39 16.11 4.12
N ALA A 116 17.81 14.97 4.49
CA ALA A 116 16.94 14.84 5.64
C ALA A 116 17.69 15.03 6.97
N LEU A 117 18.92 14.51 7.09
CA LEU A 117 19.78 14.74 8.25
C LEU A 117 20.16 16.22 8.38
N ASP A 118 20.56 16.84 7.28
CA ASP A 118 20.93 18.26 7.27
C ASP A 118 19.72 19.15 7.62
N TYR A 119 18.54 18.84 7.07
CA TYR A 119 17.31 19.56 7.37
C TYR A 119 16.94 19.44 8.85
N ILE A 120 16.85 18.23 9.41
CA ILE A 120 16.42 18.06 10.81
C ILE A 120 17.41 18.69 11.79
N ALA A 121 18.72 18.61 11.50
CA ALA A 121 19.77 19.20 12.33
C ALA A 121 19.82 20.74 12.25
N SER A 122 19.21 21.34 11.22
CA SER A 122 19.10 22.79 11.06
C SER A 122 17.98 23.45 11.89
N LEU A 123 17.04 22.64 12.39
CA LEU A 123 15.90 23.13 13.15
C LEU A 123 16.34 23.57 14.55
N ASP A 124 16.05 24.81 14.93
CA ASP A 124 16.52 25.42 16.19
C ASP A 124 15.97 24.76 17.46
N TYR A 125 14.90 23.98 17.34
CA TYR A 125 14.28 23.18 18.40
C TYR A 125 14.73 21.70 18.40
N VAL A 126 15.76 21.36 17.63
CA VAL A 126 16.39 20.03 17.60
C VAL A 126 17.79 20.11 18.21
N ASP A 127 18.10 19.17 19.10
CA ASP A 127 19.47 18.97 19.56
C ASP A 127 20.25 18.26 18.44
N ASN A 128 21.00 19.04 17.67
CA ASN A 128 21.78 18.55 16.53
C ASN A 128 22.94 17.61 16.93
N THR A 129 23.20 17.43 18.23
CA THR A 129 24.14 16.43 18.74
C THR A 129 23.44 15.09 19.03
N GLN A 130 22.11 15.05 19.10
CA GLN A 130 21.30 13.86 19.41
C GLN A 130 20.43 13.46 18.23
N ILE A 131 21.08 13.03 17.14
CA ILE A 131 20.40 12.61 15.91
C ILE A 131 20.37 11.08 15.79
N GLY A 132 19.17 10.56 15.48
CA GLY A 132 18.93 9.16 15.16
C GLY A 132 18.40 8.96 13.74
N LEU A 133 18.50 7.72 13.26
CA LEU A 133 18.05 7.32 11.94
C LEU A 133 17.38 5.94 12.02
N ILE A 134 16.21 5.80 11.38
CA ILE A 134 15.51 4.51 11.18
C ILE A 134 15.36 4.27 9.69
N GLY A 135 15.83 3.13 9.20
CA GLY A 135 15.71 2.74 7.80
C GLY A 135 15.10 1.35 7.65
N HIS A 136 14.04 1.23 6.85
CA HIS A 136 13.44 -0.06 6.50
C HIS A 136 13.89 -0.54 5.12
N SER A 137 14.43 -1.76 5.01
CA SER A 137 14.80 -2.39 3.74
C SER A 137 15.74 -1.48 2.90
N MET A 138 15.29 -0.97 1.74
CA MET A 138 15.95 0.08 0.95
C MET A 138 16.36 1.29 1.79
N GLY A 139 15.48 1.75 2.69
CA GLY A 139 15.73 2.88 3.59
C GLY A 139 16.91 2.64 4.53
N GLY A 140 17.21 1.39 4.91
CA GLY A 140 18.42 1.06 5.66
C GLY A 140 19.69 1.25 4.83
N GLY A 141 19.65 0.96 3.53
CA GLY A 141 20.73 1.29 2.60
C GLY A 141 20.93 2.80 2.46
N LEU A 142 19.83 3.54 2.29
CA LEU A 142 19.85 5.01 2.23
C LEU A 142 20.34 5.63 3.56
N SER A 143 20.12 4.96 4.69
CA SER A 143 20.64 5.38 6.00
C SER A 143 22.17 5.35 6.02
N TRP A 144 22.76 4.29 5.46
CA TRP A 144 24.21 4.18 5.35
C TRP A 144 24.80 5.22 4.40
N SER A 145 24.19 5.41 3.23
CA SER A 145 24.61 6.49 2.31
C SER A 145 24.50 7.86 2.97
N ALA A 146 23.43 8.12 3.74
CA ALA A 146 23.27 9.38 4.47
C ALA A 146 24.38 9.62 5.51
N ILE A 147 24.80 8.57 6.23
CA ILE A 147 25.92 8.62 7.18
C ILE A 147 27.26 8.92 6.49
N GLU A 148 27.43 8.43 5.25
CA GLU A 148 28.63 8.66 4.45
C GLU A 148 28.65 10.07 3.80
N ASP A 149 27.49 10.56 3.36
CA ASP A 149 27.35 11.77 2.55
C ASP A 149 27.07 13.04 3.37
N SER A 150 26.45 12.95 4.56
CA SER A 150 26.15 14.10 5.42
C SER A 150 27.27 14.37 6.44
N SER A 151 27.43 15.64 6.80
CA SER A 151 28.31 16.06 7.91
C SER A 151 27.67 15.88 9.29
N VAL A 152 26.37 15.58 9.35
CA VAL A 152 25.62 15.38 10.60
C VAL A 152 25.98 14.03 11.22
N TYR A 153 26.39 14.07 12.48
CA TYR A 153 26.76 12.85 13.21
C TYR A 153 25.53 12.11 13.74
N VAL A 154 25.28 10.91 13.23
CA VAL A 154 24.19 10.02 13.66
C VAL A 154 24.65 9.19 14.86
N ARG A 155 24.00 9.36 16.01
CA ARG A 155 24.32 8.61 17.24
C ARG A 155 23.61 7.26 17.32
N ALA A 156 22.41 7.17 16.74
CA ALA A 156 21.55 5.99 16.82
C ALA A 156 21.07 5.57 15.44
N LEU A 157 21.24 4.31 15.10
CA LEU A 157 20.75 3.72 13.85
C LEU A 157 19.87 2.52 14.15
N ILE A 158 18.73 2.42 13.46
CA ILE A 158 17.86 1.26 13.50
C ILE A 158 17.67 0.76 12.08
N LEU A 159 18.08 -0.48 11.86
CA LEU A 159 17.93 -1.20 10.59
C LEU A 159 16.77 -2.17 10.72
N VAL A 160 15.65 -1.85 10.07
CA VAL A 160 14.47 -2.71 10.03
C VAL A 160 14.49 -3.50 8.73
N GLY A 161 14.56 -4.84 8.80
CA GLY A 161 14.60 -5.68 7.59
C GLY A 161 15.72 -5.35 6.63
N SER A 162 16.86 -4.85 7.14
CA SER A 162 17.97 -4.34 6.33
C SER A 162 19.32 -4.86 6.83
N GLY A 163 20.39 -4.48 6.14
CA GLY A 163 21.76 -4.96 6.38
C GLY A 163 22.73 -3.86 6.79
N PHE A 164 23.91 -4.28 7.24
CA PHE A 164 25.00 -3.37 7.59
C PHE A 164 25.84 -3.00 6.36
N SER A 165 26.37 -1.79 6.35
CA SER A 165 27.48 -1.41 5.47
C SER A 165 28.81 -1.77 6.14
N SER A 166 29.66 -2.52 5.44
CA SER A 166 31.03 -2.81 5.88
C SER A 166 32.02 -1.69 5.55
N SER A 167 31.59 -0.68 4.80
CA SER A 167 32.41 0.47 4.36
C SER A 167 32.09 1.77 5.09
N ALA A 168 31.18 1.75 6.06
CA ALA A 168 30.76 2.95 6.78
C ALA A 168 31.95 3.64 7.48
N THR A 169 31.99 4.97 7.39
CA THR A 169 33.08 5.81 7.95
C THR A 169 33.17 5.75 9.48
N TYR A 170 32.03 5.53 10.14
CA TYR A 170 31.91 5.22 11.54
C TYR A 170 30.63 4.42 11.78
N THR A 171 30.46 3.91 13.00
CA THR A 171 29.34 3.03 13.33
C THR A 171 28.54 3.60 14.50
N PRO A 172 27.30 4.10 14.29
CA PRO A 172 26.39 4.54 15.35
C PRO A 172 26.02 3.42 16.33
N ASN A 173 25.35 3.73 17.44
CA ASN A 173 24.63 2.72 18.22
C ASN A 173 23.58 2.05 17.32
N THR A 174 23.74 0.76 16.99
CA THR A 174 22.90 0.09 15.99
C THR A 174 22.00 -1.00 16.56
N LEU A 175 20.70 -0.87 16.32
CA LEU A 175 19.72 -1.95 16.47
C LEU A 175 19.43 -2.57 15.11
N LEU A 176 19.57 -3.88 14.99
CA LEU A 176 19.02 -4.67 13.90
C LEU A 176 17.70 -5.28 14.35
N ALA A 177 16.61 -4.94 13.68
CA ALA A 177 15.29 -5.52 13.94
C ALA A 177 14.78 -6.19 12.67
N THR A 178 14.68 -7.51 12.68
CA THR A 178 14.30 -8.25 11.47
C THR A 178 13.33 -9.37 11.83
N GLY A 179 12.25 -9.52 11.07
CA GLY A 179 11.31 -10.60 11.23
C GLY A 179 12.00 -11.95 11.10
N ASN A 180 11.70 -12.88 12.01
CA ASN A 180 12.28 -14.21 11.95
C ASN A 180 11.88 -15.01 10.70
N PHE A 181 10.79 -14.64 10.01
CA PHE A 181 10.44 -15.21 8.71
C PHE A 181 10.45 -14.16 7.59
N ASP A 182 11.30 -13.15 7.71
CA ASP A 182 11.66 -12.29 6.58
C ASP A 182 12.37 -13.11 5.47
N SER A 183 11.73 -13.20 4.30
CA SER A 183 12.26 -13.91 3.14
C SER A 183 13.55 -13.32 2.55
N LEU A 184 13.87 -12.06 2.84
CA LEU A 184 15.06 -11.38 2.31
C LEU A 184 16.27 -11.44 3.27
N SER A 185 16.06 -11.82 4.52
CA SER A 185 17.13 -11.80 5.53
C SER A 185 17.60 -13.19 5.93
N SER A 186 18.91 -13.33 6.10
CA SER A 186 19.54 -14.52 6.66
C SER A 186 19.91 -14.37 8.14
N TYR A 187 19.85 -13.16 8.71
CA TYR A 187 20.32 -12.91 10.08
C TYR A 187 19.58 -13.70 11.17
N PRO A 188 18.24 -13.84 11.13
CA PRO A 188 17.52 -14.60 12.17
C PRO A 188 17.94 -16.07 12.31
N HIS A 189 18.45 -16.66 11.22
CA HIS A 189 18.84 -18.08 11.17
C HIS A 189 20.34 -18.29 11.04
N ASN A 190 21.10 -17.22 10.93
CA ASN A 190 22.55 -17.24 10.85
C ASN A 190 23.13 -15.98 11.53
N PRO A 191 23.01 -15.88 12.87
CA PRO A 191 23.50 -14.72 13.62
C PRO A 191 25.02 -14.57 13.56
N THR A 192 25.77 -15.60 13.16
CA THR A 192 27.21 -15.51 12.92
C THR A 192 27.58 -14.44 11.89
N LEU A 193 26.68 -14.12 10.95
CA LEU A 193 26.86 -13.04 9.98
C LEU A 193 26.96 -11.65 10.63
N LEU A 194 26.53 -11.51 11.89
CA LEU A 194 26.56 -10.27 12.65
C LEU A 194 27.87 -10.09 13.43
N GLU A 195 28.61 -11.18 13.69
CA GLU A 195 29.79 -11.18 14.57
C GLU A 195 30.88 -10.18 14.13
N PRO A 196 31.22 -10.04 12.84
CA PRO A 196 32.22 -9.06 12.42
C PRO A 196 31.81 -7.62 12.75
N TYR A 197 30.52 -7.32 12.67
CA TYR A 197 30.00 -5.97 12.92
C TYR A 197 29.81 -5.70 14.42
N PHE A 198 29.39 -6.70 15.19
CA PHE A 198 29.23 -6.59 16.64
C PHE A 198 30.56 -6.69 17.38
N ASN A 199 31.61 -7.19 16.71
CA ASN A 199 32.90 -7.50 17.29
C ASN A 199 32.79 -8.44 18.52
N VAL A 200 31.87 -9.41 18.43
CA VAL A 200 31.57 -10.40 19.47
C VAL A 200 31.25 -11.72 18.78
N THR A 201 31.70 -12.84 19.36
CA THR A 201 31.35 -14.19 18.91
C THR A 201 30.16 -14.75 19.69
N GLY A 202 29.32 -15.58 19.07
CA GLY A 202 28.20 -16.22 19.75
C GLY A 202 27.09 -15.24 20.13
N ILE A 203 26.63 -14.44 19.17
CA ILE A 203 25.58 -13.44 19.39
C ILE A 203 24.27 -14.09 19.84
N VAL A 204 23.72 -13.55 20.93
CA VAL A 204 22.44 -13.94 21.51
C VAL A 204 21.41 -12.85 21.18
N PRO A 205 20.36 -13.17 20.41
CA PRO A 205 19.30 -12.21 20.09
C PRO A 205 18.68 -11.59 21.36
N GLY A 206 18.37 -10.29 21.31
CA GLY A 206 17.86 -9.51 22.44
C GLY A 206 18.93 -9.02 23.43
N THR A 207 20.17 -9.47 23.31
CA THR A 207 21.28 -9.00 24.17
C THR A 207 21.90 -7.73 23.58
N THR A 208 22.12 -6.71 24.41
CA THR A 208 22.94 -5.54 24.04
C THR A 208 24.40 -5.84 24.33
N TYR A 209 25.23 -5.66 23.32
CA TYR A 209 26.69 -5.65 23.42
C TYR A 209 27.20 -4.22 23.32
N GLY A 210 28.39 -3.93 23.83
CA GLY A 210 28.97 -2.58 23.83
C GLY A 210 28.29 -1.62 24.82
N ASN A 211 28.51 -0.32 24.63
CA ASN A 211 27.99 0.76 25.49
C ASN A 211 27.35 1.88 24.65
N PHE A 212 26.25 2.45 25.14
CA PHE A 212 25.58 3.56 24.48
C PHE A 212 26.40 4.86 24.53
N SER A 213 27.22 5.05 25.58
CA SER A 213 27.96 6.30 25.79
C SER A 213 29.14 6.50 24.82
N ASP A 214 29.71 5.41 24.30
CA ASP A 214 30.84 5.41 23.36
C ASP A 214 30.45 5.00 21.93
N ASN A 215 29.14 4.96 21.65
CA ASN A 215 28.55 4.59 20.36
C ASN A 215 28.86 3.14 19.90
N SER A 216 29.31 2.27 20.81
CA SER A 216 29.59 0.85 20.52
C SER A 216 28.39 -0.08 20.77
N ALA A 217 27.23 0.41 21.22
CA ALA A 217 26.10 -0.45 21.55
C ALA A 217 25.51 -1.14 20.31
N ARG A 218 25.36 -2.47 20.36
CA ARG A 218 24.77 -3.28 19.28
C ARG A 218 23.77 -4.27 19.83
N ARG A 219 22.62 -4.42 19.17
CA ARG A 219 21.60 -5.44 19.50
C ARG A 219 20.95 -5.94 18.21
N ALA A 220 20.61 -7.22 18.19
CA ALA A 220 19.76 -7.80 17.14
C ALA A 220 18.51 -8.41 17.78
N VAL A 221 17.33 -8.14 17.22
CA VAL A 221 16.05 -8.70 17.66
C VAL A 221 15.33 -9.35 16.48
N PHE A 222 14.76 -10.54 16.73
CA PHE A 222 14.13 -11.36 15.69
C PHE A 222 12.68 -11.74 16.04
N PRO A 223 11.74 -10.78 16.04
CA PRO A 223 10.35 -11.06 16.38
C PRO A 223 9.62 -11.87 15.31
N SER A 224 8.50 -12.50 15.69
CA SER A 224 7.66 -13.30 14.79
C SER A 224 6.89 -12.45 13.78
N THR A 225 7.53 -12.12 12.66
CA THR A 225 6.95 -11.34 11.55
C THR A 225 7.68 -11.61 10.23
N ASN A 226 7.09 -11.21 9.10
CA ASN A 226 7.77 -11.12 7.79
C ASN A 226 8.16 -9.67 7.50
N HIS A 227 8.96 -9.51 6.43
CA HIS A 227 9.48 -8.25 5.92
C HIS A 227 8.42 -7.13 5.83
N LEU A 228 7.23 -7.46 5.32
CA LEU A 228 6.18 -6.48 5.12
C LEU A 228 5.76 -5.88 6.47
N PHE A 229 5.38 -6.72 7.42
CA PHE A 229 4.79 -6.31 8.68
C PHE A 229 5.80 -5.80 9.73
N GLU A 230 7.11 -5.83 9.45
CA GLU A 230 8.13 -5.33 10.37
C GLU A 230 7.91 -3.87 10.78
N THR A 231 7.52 -3.03 9.81
CA THR A 231 7.26 -1.59 9.99
C THR A 231 6.12 -1.28 10.97
N ILE A 232 5.24 -2.25 11.22
CA ILE A 232 4.13 -2.13 12.17
C ILE A 232 4.15 -3.23 13.24
N ASN A 233 5.27 -3.94 13.40
CA ASN A 233 5.39 -4.99 14.40
C ASN A 233 5.59 -4.34 15.79
N PRO A 234 4.73 -4.65 16.78
CA PRO A 234 4.78 -3.98 18.08
C PRO A 234 6.09 -4.20 18.83
N VAL A 235 6.77 -5.34 18.64
CA VAL A 235 8.07 -5.62 19.26
C VAL A 235 9.14 -4.75 18.62
N ILE A 236 9.20 -4.69 17.28
CA ILE A 236 10.16 -3.85 16.56
C ILE A 236 9.98 -2.38 16.92
N VAL A 237 8.73 -1.89 16.93
CA VAL A 237 8.44 -0.50 17.31
C VAL A 237 8.88 -0.26 18.76
N SER A 238 8.50 -1.12 19.71
CA SER A 238 8.88 -0.96 21.12
C SER A 238 10.40 -0.96 21.34
N GLU A 239 11.12 -1.92 20.74
CA GLU A 239 12.58 -1.99 20.81
C GLU A 239 13.23 -0.75 20.18
N SER A 240 12.64 -0.21 19.12
CA SER A 240 13.13 1.01 18.47
C SER A 240 13.00 2.23 19.37
N LEU A 241 11.89 2.35 20.11
CA LEU A 241 11.69 3.41 21.09
C LEU A 241 12.72 3.34 22.22
N GLU A 242 12.94 2.15 22.78
CA GLU A 242 13.97 1.93 23.81
C GLU A 242 15.37 2.24 23.28
N TRP A 243 15.67 1.83 22.04
CA TRP A 243 16.97 2.08 21.44
C TRP A 243 17.25 3.58 21.27
N MET A 244 16.26 4.33 20.78
CA MET A 244 16.36 5.79 20.64
C MET A 244 16.48 6.48 22.01
N LYS A 245 15.69 6.07 23.02
CA LYS A 245 15.83 6.60 24.39
C LYS A 245 17.24 6.37 24.94
N ASN A 246 17.74 5.14 24.86
CA ASN A 246 19.05 4.80 25.42
C ASN A 246 20.20 5.52 24.69
N SER A 247 20.09 5.65 23.36
CA SER A 247 21.15 6.26 22.54
C SER A 247 21.15 7.79 22.56
N LEU A 248 19.97 8.42 22.61
CA LEU A 248 19.80 9.87 22.40
C LEU A 248 19.40 10.64 23.67
N LYS A 249 18.79 9.96 24.65
CA LYS A 249 18.39 10.55 25.95
C LYS A 249 19.18 9.97 27.12
N GLY A 250 20.23 9.18 26.85
CA GLY A 250 21.03 8.53 27.89
C GLY A 250 20.24 7.54 28.76
N GLY A 251 19.12 7.02 28.26
CA GLY A 251 18.24 6.12 29.02
C GLY A 251 17.29 6.81 30.00
N VAL A 252 17.25 8.15 30.02
CA VAL A 252 16.40 8.92 30.95
C VAL A 252 14.93 8.80 30.55
N GLU A 253 14.10 8.46 31.54
CA GLU A 253 12.63 8.52 31.45
C GLU A 253 12.17 9.84 32.06
N ASP A 254 11.95 10.84 31.19
CA ASP A 254 11.43 12.15 31.59
C ASP A 254 9.91 12.13 31.78
N GLU A 255 9.33 13.28 32.15
CA GLU A 255 7.89 13.39 32.40
C GLU A 255 7.01 13.07 31.18
N TYR A 256 7.59 13.08 29.97
CA TYR A 256 6.93 12.76 28.71
C TYR A 256 7.17 11.30 28.27
N TRP A 257 8.00 10.55 29.00
CA TRP A 257 8.26 9.17 28.65
C TRP A 257 7.03 8.29 28.95
N ILE A 258 6.62 7.56 27.93
CA ILE A 258 5.56 6.56 28.00
C ILE A 258 6.23 5.21 27.78
N ALA A 259 5.89 4.19 28.57
CA ALA A 259 6.44 2.85 28.40
C ALA A 259 6.41 2.42 26.92
N SER A 260 7.53 1.88 26.41
CA SER A 260 7.69 1.54 24.99
C SER A 260 6.66 0.55 24.47
N THR A 261 6.11 -0.29 25.34
CA THR A 261 5.04 -1.26 25.04
C THR A 261 3.64 -0.64 24.96
N SER A 262 3.46 0.60 25.39
CA SER A 262 2.18 1.32 25.34
C SER A 262 2.04 2.05 23.99
N LEU A 263 1.61 1.31 22.97
CA LEU A 263 1.54 1.76 21.58
C LEU A 263 0.13 2.27 21.21
N LEU A 264 0.06 3.43 20.55
CA LEU A 264 -1.18 4.04 20.06
C LEU A 264 -1.35 3.91 18.54
N TYR A 265 -0.27 3.77 17.76
CA TYR A 265 -0.33 3.68 16.30
C TYR A 265 -1.30 2.59 15.76
N PRO A 266 -1.63 1.48 16.48
CA PRO A 266 -2.66 0.58 15.99
C PRO A 266 -4.02 1.27 15.81
N LEU A 267 -4.37 2.29 16.62
CA LEU A 267 -5.58 3.09 16.42
C LEU A 267 -5.48 3.97 15.17
N TRP A 268 -4.28 4.42 14.79
CA TRP A 268 -4.07 5.12 13.51
C TRP A 268 -4.37 4.19 12.33
N LEU A 269 -3.92 2.93 12.37
CA LEU A 269 -4.23 1.92 11.36
C LEU A 269 -5.75 1.62 11.26
N VAL A 270 -6.43 1.53 12.40
CA VAL A 270 -7.89 1.35 12.44
C VAL A 270 -8.61 2.59 11.87
N GLY A 271 -8.09 3.79 12.15
CA GLY A 271 -8.61 5.05 11.63
C GLY A 271 -8.51 5.10 10.11
N GLY A 272 -7.33 4.80 9.57
CA GLY A 272 -7.10 4.67 8.13
C GLY A 272 -8.03 3.64 7.47
N LEU A 273 -8.20 2.46 8.09
CA LEU A 273 -9.14 1.44 7.59
C LEU A 273 -10.57 1.97 7.46
N PHE A 274 -11.11 2.63 8.49
CA PHE A 274 -12.45 3.21 8.42
C PHE A 274 -12.51 4.40 7.45
N GLY A 275 -11.44 5.20 7.35
CA GLY A 275 -11.27 6.22 6.33
C GLY A 275 -11.46 5.65 4.93
N LEU A 276 -10.64 4.66 4.57
CA LEU A 276 -10.68 4.00 3.25
C LEU A 276 -12.00 3.27 3.00
N LEU A 277 -12.51 2.48 3.94
CA LEU A 277 -13.79 1.78 3.75
C LEU A 277 -14.96 2.74 3.61
N GLY A 278 -14.97 3.83 4.39
CA GLY A 278 -15.98 4.87 4.31
C GLY A 278 -15.97 5.57 2.95
N SER A 279 -14.78 5.93 2.44
CA SER A 279 -14.63 6.56 1.12
C SER A 279 -15.06 5.62 -0.01
N LEU A 280 -14.60 4.38 -0.01
CA LEU A 280 -14.99 3.36 -0.99
C LEU A 280 -16.50 3.07 -0.97
N LEU A 281 -17.12 3.10 0.21
CA LEU A 281 -18.57 2.93 0.35
C LEU A 281 -19.35 4.02 -0.40
N THR A 282 -18.79 5.23 -0.59
CA THR A 282 -19.46 6.32 -1.31
C THR A 282 -19.63 6.06 -2.81
N ILE A 283 -18.80 5.19 -3.41
CA ILE A 283 -18.86 4.83 -4.84
C ILE A 283 -20.23 4.27 -5.21
N PHE A 284 -20.77 3.35 -4.40
CA PHE A 284 -22.02 2.64 -4.68
C PHE A 284 -23.26 3.56 -4.73
N PRO A 285 -23.55 4.39 -3.69
CA PRO A 285 -24.65 5.33 -3.76
C PRO A 285 -24.42 6.42 -4.82
N LEU A 286 -23.17 6.84 -5.06
CA LEU A 286 -22.85 7.82 -6.11
C LEU A 286 -23.24 7.29 -7.50
N ILE A 287 -22.83 6.07 -7.86
CA ILE A 287 -23.25 5.40 -9.08
C ILE A 287 -24.79 5.35 -9.17
N ALA A 288 -25.47 4.95 -8.09
CA ALA A 288 -26.93 4.85 -8.09
C ALA A 288 -27.64 6.21 -8.22
N ILE A 289 -27.04 7.30 -7.72
CA ILE A 289 -27.51 8.67 -7.87
C ILE A 289 -27.30 9.14 -9.31
N LEU A 290 -26.08 8.99 -9.86
CA LEU A 290 -25.73 9.41 -11.22
C LEU A 290 -26.59 8.72 -12.26
N LEU A 291 -26.75 7.39 -12.17
CA LEU A 291 -27.64 6.62 -13.06
C LEU A 291 -29.12 7.06 -12.98
N SER A 292 -29.50 7.87 -11.99
CA SER A 292 -30.84 8.40 -11.83
C SER A 292 -31.07 9.75 -12.50
N ILE A 293 -30.01 10.39 -12.96
CA ILE A 293 -30.03 11.66 -13.68
C ILE A 293 -30.45 11.38 -15.13
N PRO A 294 -31.32 12.19 -15.76
CA PRO A 294 -31.79 11.96 -17.13
C PRO A 294 -30.67 11.74 -18.15
N PHE A 295 -29.52 12.40 -17.98
CA PHE A 295 -28.37 12.23 -18.87
C PHE A 295 -27.80 10.80 -18.88
N PHE A 296 -27.84 10.09 -17.75
CA PHE A 296 -27.29 8.74 -17.57
C PHE A 296 -28.35 7.65 -17.45
N SER A 297 -29.64 7.99 -17.47
CA SER A 297 -30.71 7.03 -17.17
C SER A 297 -30.80 5.89 -18.18
N ASP A 298 -30.34 6.11 -19.41
CA ASP A 298 -30.23 5.12 -20.48
C ASP A 298 -29.08 4.12 -20.27
N LEU A 299 -28.17 4.37 -19.32
CA LEU A 299 -27.15 3.40 -18.91
C LEU A 299 -27.71 2.32 -17.97
N ARG A 300 -28.89 2.54 -17.37
CA ARG A 300 -29.55 1.54 -16.53
C ARG A 300 -30.09 0.39 -17.37
N GLY A 301 -30.01 -0.80 -16.82
CA GLY A 301 -30.51 -2.00 -17.48
C GLY A 301 -30.54 -3.19 -16.53
N GLU A 302 -31.27 -4.21 -16.93
CA GLU A 302 -31.32 -5.49 -16.20
C GLU A 302 -30.26 -6.46 -16.75
N PRO A 303 -29.62 -7.27 -15.90
CA PRO A 303 -28.75 -8.36 -16.32
C PRO A 303 -29.45 -9.31 -17.29
N SER A 304 -28.88 -9.54 -18.47
CA SER A 304 -29.45 -10.39 -19.53
C SER A 304 -28.69 -11.70 -19.76
N GLU A 305 -27.52 -11.87 -19.16
CA GLU A 305 -26.70 -13.07 -19.33
C GLU A 305 -27.31 -14.29 -18.63
N GLN A 306 -27.12 -15.47 -19.24
CA GLN A 306 -27.64 -16.72 -18.70
C GLN A 306 -26.82 -17.18 -17.50
N SER A 307 -27.51 -17.54 -16.41
CA SER A 307 -26.86 -18.12 -15.23
C SER A 307 -26.33 -19.52 -15.52
N VAL A 308 -25.32 -19.93 -14.76
CA VAL A 308 -24.70 -21.25 -14.85
C VAL A 308 -24.89 -22.05 -13.57
N SER A 309 -24.90 -23.38 -13.71
CA SER A 309 -24.96 -24.31 -12.59
C SER A 309 -23.78 -24.11 -11.63
N THR A 310 -23.95 -24.47 -10.35
CA THR A 310 -22.87 -24.38 -9.34
C THR A 310 -21.63 -25.19 -9.75
N ARG A 311 -21.78 -26.33 -10.43
CA ARG A 311 -20.65 -27.14 -10.92
C ARG A 311 -19.84 -26.39 -11.98
N SER A 312 -20.51 -25.76 -12.94
CA SER A 312 -19.85 -24.96 -13.98
C SER A 312 -19.18 -23.73 -13.39
N PHE A 313 -19.86 -23.06 -12.45
CA PHE A 313 -19.32 -21.92 -11.72
C PHE A 313 -17.99 -22.24 -11.04
N VAL A 314 -17.94 -23.32 -10.26
CA VAL A 314 -16.72 -23.74 -9.55
C VAL A 314 -15.64 -24.16 -10.54
N GLY A 315 -15.97 -24.97 -11.56
CA GLY A 315 -14.98 -25.45 -12.53
C GLY A 315 -14.32 -24.32 -13.32
N TYR A 316 -15.10 -23.37 -13.83
CA TYR A 316 -14.56 -22.19 -14.52
C TYR A 316 -13.87 -21.22 -13.55
N GLY A 317 -14.39 -21.12 -12.34
CA GLY A 317 -13.77 -20.36 -11.26
C GLY A 317 -12.36 -20.79 -10.94
N ILE A 318 -12.13 -22.09 -10.82
CA ILE A 318 -10.80 -22.66 -10.58
C ILE A 318 -9.87 -22.30 -11.73
N ILE A 319 -10.31 -22.44 -12.98
CA ILE A 319 -9.51 -22.06 -14.15
C ILE A 319 -9.13 -20.58 -14.07
N TYR A 320 -10.11 -19.69 -13.86
CA TYR A 320 -9.89 -18.25 -13.77
C TYR A 320 -8.95 -17.86 -12.61
N GLY A 321 -9.17 -18.44 -11.43
CA GLY A 321 -8.33 -18.19 -10.26
C GLY A 321 -6.88 -18.66 -10.46
N LEU A 322 -6.69 -19.84 -11.04
CA LEU A 322 -5.36 -20.38 -11.37
C LEU A 322 -4.64 -19.52 -12.41
N ILE A 323 -5.35 -19.00 -13.42
CA ILE A 323 -4.77 -18.05 -14.38
C ILE A 323 -4.19 -16.86 -13.62
N GLY A 324 -4.93 -16.25 -12.69
CA GLY A 324 -4.45 -15.12 -11.89
C GLY A 324 -3.14 -15.40 -11.16
N ALA A 325 -3.09 -16.47 -10.37
CA ALA A 325 -1.93 -16.82 -9.55
C ALA A 325 -0.72 -17.31 -10.38
N ILE A 326 -0.94 -18.21 -11.35
CA ILE A 326 0.14 -18.82 -12.15
C ILE A 326 0.77 -17.81 -13.10
N SER A 327 -0.03 -16.87 -13.63
CA SER A 327 0.46 -15.88 -14.60
C SER A 327 1.31 -14.77 -13.98
N PHE A 328 1.34 -14.65 -12.65
CA PHE A 328 2.09 -13.62 -11.92
C PHE A 328 3.58 -13.58 -12.30
N PHE A 329 4.35 -14.62 -11.96
CA PHE A 329 5.79 -14.62 -12.23
C PHE A 329 6.15 -14.65 -13.72
N PRO A 330 5.52 -15.47 -14.59
CA PRO A 330 5.87 -15.50 -16.01
C PRO A 330 5.77 -14.13 -16.67
N PHE A 331 4.69 -13.38 -16.40
CA PHE A 331 4.52 -12.08 -17.05
C PHE A 331 5.24 -10.94 -16.35
N LEU A 332 5.48 -11.01 -15.03
CA LEU A 332 6.44 -10.10 -14.39
C LEU A 332 7.82 -10.27 -15.01
N LEU A 333 8.29 -11.51 -15.23
CA LEU A 333 9.55 -11.79 -15.90
C LEU A 333 9.59 -11.23 -17.32
N VAL A 334 8.53 -11.43 -18.11
CA VAL A 334 8.42 -10.82 -19.45
C VAL A 334 8.58 -9.30 -19.37
N GLY A 335 7.88 -8.64 -18.46
CA GLY A 335 7.99 -7.19 -18.32
C GLY A 335 9.34 -6.72 -17.78
N THR A 336 9.98 -7.48 -16.90
CA THR A 336 11.35 -7.22 -16.45
C THR A 336 12.32 -7.28 -17.62
N VAL A 337 12.19 -8.29 -18.49
CA VAL A 337 13.01 -8.40 -19.70
C VAL A 337 12.76 -7.23 -20.66
N LEU A 338 11.50 -6.83 -20.86
CA LEU A 338 11.14 -5.68 -21.69
C LEU A 338 11.70 -4.35 -21.13
N SER A 339 11.87 -4.24 -19.81
CA SER A 339 12.41 -3.04 -19.16
C SER A 339 13.88 -2.78 -19.50
N PHE A 340 14.62 -3.79 -19.98
CA PHE A 340 15.99 -3.58 -20.46
C PHE A 340 16.07 -2.88 -21.82
N VAL A 341 14.97 -2.84 -22.58
CA VAL A 341 14.95 -2.27 -23.95
C VAL A 341 13.94 -1.13 -24.10
N ILE A 342 12.96 -1.03 -23.22
CA ILE A 342 11.97 0.05 -23.20
C ILE A 342 12.29 0.94 -22.00
N PRO A 343 12.83 2.16 -22.21
CA PRO A 343 13.01 3.10 -21.12
C PRO A 343 11.62 3.49 -20.61
N PHE A 344 11.41 3.32 -19.31
CA PHE A 344 10.14 3.62 -18.67
C PHE A 344 10.40 4.29 -17.32
N PRO A 345 9.88 5.51 -17.08
CA PRO A 345 10.23 6.27 -15.88
C PRO A 345 9.88 5.56 -14.58
N GLN A 346 8.71 4.91 -14.48
CA GLN A 346 8.33 4.26 -13.24
C GLN A 346 8.89 2.84 -13.11
N TYR A 347 9.73 2.61 -12.10
CA TYR A 347 10.23 1.29 -11.74
C TYR A 347 9.06 0.31 -11.53
N TYR A 348 9.21 -0.92 -12.04
CA TYR A 348 8.19 -1.98 -12.05
C TYR A 348 6.90 -1.70 -12.84
N GLY A 349 6.76 -0.55 -13.50
CA GLY A 349 5.60 -0.23 -14.33
C GLY A 349 5.38 -1.24 -15.47
N ILE A 350 6.41 -1.49 -16.28
CA ILE A 350 6.35 -2.48 -17.37
C ILE A 350 6.09 -3.91 -16.85
N PRO A 351 6.78 -4.43 -15.82
CA PRO A 351 6.44 -5.70 -15.17
C PRO A 351 4.97 -5.85 -14.81
N ILE A 352 4.40 -4.89 -14.07
CA ILE A 352 3.01 -4.97 -13.59
C ILE A 352 2.02 -4.85 -14.76
N MET A 353 2.27 -3.94 -15.72
CA MET A 353 1.46 -3.85 -16.93
C MET A 353 1.48 -5.15 -17.74
N SER A 354 2.66 -5.77 -17.88
CA SER A 354 2.83 -7.05 -18.57
C SER A 354 2.06 -8.16 -17.88
N TRP A 355 2.08 -8.20 -16.55
CA TRP A 355 1.25 -9.12 -15.78
C TRP A 355 -0.25 -8.90 -16.03
N MET A 356 -0.75 -7.67 -15.89
CA MET A 356 -2.17 -7.39 -16.10
C MET A 356 -2.65 -7.73 -17.51
N VAL A 357 -1.93 -7.29 -18.55
CA VAL A 357 -2.29 -7.60 -19.94
C VAL A 357 -2.16 -9.10 -20.21
N GLY A 358 -1.06 -9.71 -19.79
CA GLY A 358 -0.79 -11.13 -19.98
C GLY A 358 -1.85 -12.02 -19.36
N SER A 359 -2.21 -11.78 -18.08
CA SER A 359 -3.31 -12.47 -17.41
C SER A 359 -4.64 -12.28 -18.12
N GLY A 360 -4.92 -11.04 -18.57
CA GLY A 360 -6.14 -10.71 -19.32
C GLY A 360 -6.23 -11.48 -20.65
N LEU A 361 -5.14 -11.57 -21.41
CA LEU A 361 -5.07 -12.31 -22.67
C LEU A 361 -5.23 -13.81 -22.47
N VAL A 362 -4.57 -14.40 -21.48
CA VAL A 362 -4.73 -15.83 -21.14
C VAL A 362 -6.17 -16.11 -20.71
N ALA A 363 -6.76 -15.26 -19.85
CA ALA A 363 -8.16 -15.38 -19.46
C ALA A 363 -9.11 -15.25 -20.65
N ALA A 364 -8.85 -14.34 -21.60
CA ALA A 364 -9.66 -14.19 -22.81
C ALA A 364 -9.57 -15.43 -23.72
N PHE A 365 -8.39 -16.03 -23.85
CA PHE A 365 -8.19 -17.27 -24.61
C PHE A 365 -9.01 -18.44 -24.03
N PHE A 366 -8.95 -18.66 -22.72
CA PHE A 366 -9.75 -19.71 -22.08
C PHE A 366 -11.25 -19.42 -22.15
N LEU A 367 -11.66 -18.16 -22.03
CA LEU A 367 -13.05 -17.74 -22.21
C LEU A 367 -13.55 -18.08 -23.62
N PHE A 368 -12.74 -17.79 -24.65
CA PHE A 368 -13.04 -18.14 -26.04
C PHE A 368 -13.25 -19.65 -26.21
N ILE A 369 -12.40 -20.49 -25.62
CA ILE A 369 -12.56 -21.96 -25.66
C ILE A 369 -13.88 -22.39 -25.00
N ILE A 370 -14.20 -21.84 -23.82
CA ILE A 370 -15.44 -22.15 -23.09
C ILE A 370 -16.67 -21.79 -23.94
N LEU A 371 -16.69 -20.58 -24.51
CA LEU A 371 -17.80 -20.10 -25.33
C LEU A 371 -17.96 -20.91 -26.62
N ARG A 372 -16.86 -21.33 -27.24
CA ARG A 372 -16.88 -22.20 -28.43
C ARG A 372 -17.45 -23.58 -28.11
N ARG A 373 -17.07 -24.18 -26.97
CA ARG A 373 -17.60 -25.49 -26.54
C ARG A 373 -19.09 -25.46 -26.20
N ARG A 374 -19.61 -24.31 -25.77
CA ARG A 374 -21.04 -24.12 -25.46
C ARG A 374 -21.92 -23.95 -26.70
N GLY A 375 -21.35 -23.91 -27.91
CA GLY A 375 -22.12 -23.67 -29.14
C GLY A 375 -22.62 -22.23 -29.29
N THR A 376 -22.23 -21.32 -28.39
CA THR A 376 -22.52 -19.88 -28.41
C THR A 376 -21.66 -19.11 -29.43
N THR A 377 -21.30 -19.74 -30.54
CA THR A 377 -20.36 -19.19 -31.54
C THR A 377 -20.95 -18.05 -32.37
N SER A 378 -22.28 -17.89 -32.40
CA SER A 378 -22.96 -16.79 -33.12
C SER A 378 -22.63 -15.39 -32.56
N ASN A 379 -22.04 -15.30 -31.35
CA ASN A 379 -21.70 -14.04 -30.66
C ASN A 379 -20.20 -13.84 -30.37
N LEU A 380 -19.29 -14.63 -30.97
CA LEU A 380 -17.83 -14.52 -30.77
C LEU A 380 -17.20 -13.33 -31.52
N THR A 381 -17.83 -12.16 -31.47
CA THR A 381 -17.20 -10.90 -31.87
C THR A 381 -16.50 -10.29 -30.65
N ILE A 382 -15.42 -9.53 -30.86
CA ILE A 382 -14.83 -8.68 -29.80
C ILE A 382 -15.94 -7.85 -29.14
N ARG A 383 -16.91 -7.39 -29.93
CA ARG A 383 -18.11 -6.68 -29.48
C ARG A 383 -18.98 -7.48 -28.51
N GLY A 384 -19.24 -8.76 -28.77
CA GLY A 384 -19.96 -9.66 -27.86
C GLY A 384 -19.17 -9.94 -26.58
N LEU A 385 -17.85 -10.14 -26.68
CA LEU A 385 -16.96 -10.35 -25.53
C LEU A 385 -16.81 -9.11 -24.65
N LEU A 386 -16.96 -7.92 -25.23
CA LEU A 386 -16.99 -6.64 -24.51
C LEU A 386 -18.41 -6.27 -24.03
N GLY A 387 -19.43 -7.09 -24.30
CA GLY A 387 -20.82 -6.82 -23.91
C GLY A 387 -21.42 -5.60 -24.60
N THR A 388 -20.94 -5.25 -25.79
CA THR A 388 -21.43 -4.09 -26.57
C THR A 388 -22.67 -4.39 -27.40
N GLY A 389 -23.14 -5.64 -27.46
CA GLY A 389 -24.29 -6.02 -28.29
C GLY A 389 -24.09 -5.64 -29.78
N SER A 390 -25.13 -5.80 -30.60
CA SER A 390 -25.10 -5.35 -31.99
C SER A 390 -25.33 -3.84 -32.15
N GLU A 391 -25.88 -3.16 -31.15
CA GLU A 391 -26.26 -1.73 -31.24
C GLU A 391 -26.16 -1.02 -29.87
N LYS A 392 -24.96 -0.87 -29.29
CA LYS A 392 -24.75 0.19 -28.30
C LYS A 392 -23.83 1.27 -28.89
N PRO A 393 -24.38 2.45 -29.22
CA PRO A 393 -23.67 3.49 -29.94
C PRO A 393 -22.58 4.07 -29.04
N ILE A 394 -21.44 4.47 -29.63
CA ILE A 394 -20.34 5.25 -29.00
C ILE A 394 -20.82 6.19 -27.86
N PRO A 395 -21.95 6.93 -27.99
CA PRO A 395 -22.61 7.64 -26.90
C PRO A 395 -22.70 6.93 -25.53
N ILE A 396 -23.03 5.64 -25.47
CA ILE A 396 -23.15 4.90 -24.20
C ILE A 396 -21.78 4.72 -23.54
N ILE A 397 -20.75 4.40 -24.32
CA ILE A 397 -19.38 4.26 -23.83
C ILE A 397 -18.87 5.61 -23.33
N VAL A 398 -19.12 6.69 -24.08
CA VAL A 398 -18.76 8.06 -23.68
C VAL A 398 -19.48 8.46 -22.39
N LYS A 399 -20.79 8.23 -22.28
CA LYS A 399 -21.55 8.49 -21.05
C LYS A 399 -21.03 7.67 -19.87
N THR A 400 -20.67 6.41 -20.09
CA THR A 400 -20.09 5.55 -19.04
C THR A 400 -18.75 6.11 -18.58
N LEU A 401 -17.90 6.54 -19.51
CA LEU A 401 -16.63 7.19 -19.21
C LEU A 401 -16.83 8.48 -18.41
N VAL A 402 -17.76 9.36 -18.82
CA VAL A 402 -18.08 10.59 -18.08
C VAL A 402 -18.56 10.26 -16.65
N LEU A 403 -19.42 9.26 -16.49
CA LEU A 403 -19.87 8.81 -15.17
C LEU A 403 -18.68 8.31 -14.32
N THR A 404 -17.81 7.48 -14.89
CA THR A 404 -16.59 7.01 -14.24
C THR A 404 -15.67 8.18 -13.84
N SER A 405 -15.49 9.17 -14.70
CA SER A 405 -14.70 10.37 -14.37
C SER A 405 -15.29 11.14 -13.20
N ILE A 406 -16.61 11.26 -13.08
CA ILE A 406 -17.26 11.90 -11.93
C ILE A 406 -17.00 11.10 -10.65
N VAL A 407 -17.06 9.76 -10.70
CA VAL A 407 -16.74 8.89 -9.56
C VAL A 407 -15.27 9.05 -9.15
N PHE A 408 -14.35 9.09 -10.12
CA PHE A 408 -12.93 9.32 -9.86
C PHE A 408 -12.69 10.69 -9.22
N ILE A 409 -13.23 11.77 -9.80
CA ILE A 409 -13.09 13.13 -9.28
C ILE A 409 -13.65 13.22 -7.85
N TRP A 410 -14.78 12.56 -7.57
CA TRP A 410 -15.34 12.49 -6.22
C TRP A 410 -14.36 11.82 -5.24
N MET A 411 -13.85 10.63 -5.57
CA MET A 411 -12.90 9.93 -4.71
C MET A 411 -11.59 10.71 -4.52
N TYR A 412 -11.09 11.33 -5.59
CA TYR A 412 -9.90 12.17 -5.56
C TYR A 412 -10.11 13.41 -4.67
N ALA A 413 -11.26 14.07 -4.78
CA ALA A 413 -11.61 15.22 -3.94
C ALA A 413 -11.69 14.84 -2.44
N LEU A 414 -12.25 13.67 -2.12
CA LEU A 414 -12.26 13.17 -0.73
C LEU A 414 -10.84 12.90 -0.23
N THR A 415 -9.95 12.42 -1.10
CA THR A 415 -8.55 12.14 -0.76
C THR A 415 -7.80 13.45 -0.51
N LEU A 416 -7.88 14.41 -1.43
CA LEU A 416 -7.27 15.74 -1.26
C LEU A 416 -7.77 16.48 -0.01
N MET A 417 -9.05 16.31 0.35
CA MET A 417 -9.61 16.91 1.56
C MET A 417 -8.93 16.38 2.82
N VAL A 418 -8.60 15.08 2.86
CA VAL A 418 -7.94 14.43 4.00
C VAL A 418 -6.46 14.77 4.02
N ASP A 419 -5.82 14.76 2.87
CA ASP A 419 -4.41 15.07 2.69
C ASP A 419 -4.09 16.52 3.08
N LEU A 420 -4.66 17.49 2.37
CA LEU A 420 -4.43 18.92 2.62
C LEU A 420 -4.97 19.39 3.98
N GLY A 421 -5.96 18.70 4.53
CA GLY A 421 -6.62 19.08 5.78
C GLY A 421 -5.99 18.48 7.03
N LEU A 422 -5.44 17.27 6.94
CA LEU A 422 -5.02 16.47 8.10
C LEU A 422 -3.63 15.84 7.97
N ALA A 423 -2.90 16.05 6.87
CA ALA A 423 -1.61 15.40 6.60
C ALA A 423 -1.72 13.86 6.70
N LEU A 424 -2.74 13.34 6.01
CA LEU A 424 -3.18 11.95 6.03
C LEU A 424 -3.63 11.54 4.64
N ASP A 425 -3.56 10.25 4.36
CA ASP A 425 -4.20 9.70 3.18
C ASP A 425 -5.17 8.57 3.52
N LEU A 426 -5.88 8.08 2.50
CA LEU A 426 -6.92 7.06 2.67
C LEU A 426 -6.34 5.67 2.46
N ARG A 427 -5.70 5.15 3.51
CA ARG A 427 -5.06 3.83 3.48
C ARG A 427 -5.39 2.97 4.69
N ILE A 428 -5.21 1.67 4.53
CA ILE A 428 -4.81 0.80 5.65
C ILE A 428 -3.29 0.63 5.53
N PHE A 429 -2.62 -0.16 6.36
CA PHE A 429 -1.22 -0.56 6.14
C PHE A 429 -0.86 -1.00 4.69
N LEU A 430 -1.84 -1.31 3.84
CA LEU A 430 -1.70 -1.58 2.40
C LEU A 430 -1.75 -0.28 1.59
N PRO A 431 -1.25 -0.27 0.33
CA PRO A 431 -1.32 0.93 -0.49
C PRO A 431 -2.74 1.52 -0.56
N GLY A 432 -2.83 2.81 -0.22
CA GLY A 432 -4.07 3.57 -0.16
C GLY A 432 -4.21 4.57 -1.30
N LEU A 433 -5.29 5.35 -1.22
CA LEU A 433 -5.54 6.46 -2.13
C LEU A 433 -4.83 7.70 -1.59
N HIS A 434 -3.90 8.24 -2.37
CA HIS A 434 -3.17 9.47 -2.08
C HIS A 434 -3.27 10.46 -3.24
N ASP A 435 -2.83 11.69 -3.01
CA ASP A 435 -2.75 12.72 -4.03
C ASP A 435 -1.76 12.33 -5.14
N LEU A 436 -1.79 13.05 -6.26
CA LEU A 436 -0.96 12.76 -7.43
C LEU A 436 -0.08 13.95 -7.75
N THR A 437 1.23 13.72 -7.81
CA THR A 437 2.14 14.66 -8.48
C THR A 437 1.79 14.76 -9.97
N LEU A 438 2.23 15.84 -10.63
CA LEU A 438 2.00 16.00 -12.07
C LEU A 438 2.58 14.84 -12.88
N ALA A 439 3.74 14.33 -12.47
CA ALA A 439 4.38 13.17 -13.07
C ALA A 439 3.47 11.94 -12.94
N GLN A 440 3.02 11.60 -11.73
CA GLN A 440 2.13 10.45 -11.49
C GLN A 440 0.81 10.56 -12.24
N ALA A 441 0.17 11.74 -12.21
CA ALA A 441 -1.08 12.01 -12.91
C ALA A 441 -0.98 11.75 -14.42
N SER A 442 0.19 12.00 -15.03
CA SER A 442 0.42 11.76 -16.46
C SER A 442 0.40 10.27 -16.85
N PHE A 443 0.67 9.36 -15.90
CA PHE A 443 0.65 7.90 -16.13
C PHE A 443 -0.73 7.28 -15.94
N VAL A 444 -1.65 7.95 -15.23
CA VAL A 444 -3.01 7.43 -14.98
C VAL A 444 -3.75 7.05 -16.28
N PRO A 445 -3.74 7.84 -17.37
CA PRO A 445 -4.38 7.44 -18.62
C PRO A 445 -3.78 6.17 -19.25
N LEU A 446 -2.46 5.99 -19.18
CA LEU A 446 -1.79 4.79 -19.71
C LEU A 446 -2.21 3.55 -18.92
N TYR A 447 -2.09 3.61 -17.60
CA TYR A 447 -2.49 2.49 -16.73
C TYR A 447 -3.98 2.22 -16.79
N PHE A 448 -4.82 3.25 -16.97
CA PHE A 448 -6.25 3.08 -17.17
C PHE A 448 -6.54 2.17 -18.36
N VAL A 449 -5.87 2.36 -19.50
CA VAL A 449 -6.05 1.51 -20.68
C VAL A 449 -5.63 0.07 -20.39
N VAL A 450 -4.50 -0.12 -19.71
CA VAL A 450 -3.99 -1.45 -19.34
C VAL A 450 -4.98 -2.20 -18.45
N PHE A 451 -5.42 -1.58 -17.35
CA PHE A 451 -6.36 -2.19 -16.44
C PHE A 451 -7.75 -2.35 -17.06
N LEU A 452 -8.17 -1.45 -17.96
CA LEU A 452 -9.46 -1.57 -18.64
C LEU A 452 -9.53 -2.85 -19.48
N ILE A 453 -8.46 -3.20 -20.20
CA ILE A 453 -8.39 -4.47 -20.96
C ILE A 453 -8.60 -5.65 -20.01
N TYR A 454 -7.89 -5.67 -18.87
CA TYR A 454 -8.00 -6.71 -17.87
C TYR A 454 -9.42 -6.83 -17.30
N PHE A 455 -9.98 -5.72 -16.82
CA PHE A 455 -11.27 -5.71 -16.15
C PHE A 455 -12.45 -5.98 -17.10
N LEU A 456 -12.32 -5.68 -18.39
CA LEU A 456 -13.33 -6.06 -19.38
C LEU A 456 -13.40 -7.58 -19.55
N VAL A 457 -12.25 -8.25 -19.58
CA VAL A 457 -12.18 -9.72 -19.63
C VAL A 457 -12.68 -10.31 -18.32
N GLU A 458 -12.24 -9.78 -17.16
CA GLU A 458 -12.74 -10.21 -15.86
C GLU A 458 -14.27 -10.09 -15.76
N GLY A 459 -14.82 -8.94 -16.15
CA GLY A 459 -16.27 -8.73 -16.19
C GLY A 459 -16.97 -9.79 -17.05
N ALA A 460 -16.42 -10.12 -18.22
CA ALA A 460 -16.96 -11.17 -19.09
C ALA A 460 -17.00 -12.56 -18.44
N TRP A 461 -16.01 -12.89 -17.62
CA TRP A 461 -16.01 -14.12 -16.81
C TRP A 461 -17.07 -14.03 -15.72
N LEU A 462 -16.97 -13.04 -14.83
CA LEU A 462 -17.76 -12.94 -13.60
C LEU A 462 -19.25 -12.71 -13.86
N THR A 463 -19.58 -11.89 -14.86
CA THR A 463 -20.96 -11.50 -15.16
C THR A 463 -21.59 -12.28 -16.30
N GLY A 464 -20.84 -13.21 -16.91
CA GLY A 464 -21.29 -14.04 -18.02
C GLY A 464 -21.04 -15.51 -17.75
N SER A 465 -19.87 -16.02 -18.14
CA SER A 465 -19.58 -17.47 -18.10
C SER A 465 -19.59 -18.08 -16.70
N MET A 466 -19.41 -17.27 -15.66
CA MET A 466 -19.46 -17.65 -14.25
C MET A 466 -20.64 -17.02 -13.50
N LEU A 467 -21.65 -16.48 -14.19
CA LEU A 467 -22.77 -15.84 -13.48
C LEU A 467 -23.59 -16.90 -12.71
N PRO A 468 -23.63 -16.90 -11.36
CA PRO A 468 -24.34 -17.93 -10.62
C PRO A 468 -25.86 -17.82 -10.76
N GLU A 469 -26.58 -18.92 -10.55
CA GLU A 469 -28.03 -18.87 -10.37
C GLU A 469 -28.42 -17.96 -9.19
N GLY A 470 -29.43 -17.12 -9.38
CA GLY A 470 -29.94 -16.20 -8.37
C GLY A 470 -31.45 -16.34 -8.21
N SER A 471 -31.91 -16.60 -6.98
CA SER A 471 -33.33 -16.65 -6.63
C SER A 471 -33.63 -15.78 -5.40
N GLY A 472 -34.84 -15.21 -5.36
CA GLY A 472 -35.30 -14.35 -4.27
C GLY A 472 -35.15 -12.85 -4.54
N THR A 473 -34.94 -12.08 -3.48
CA THR A 473 -34.91 -10.60 -3.54
C THR A 473 -33.65 -10.08 -4.21
N TRP A 474 -33.72 -8.86 -4.75
CA TRP A 474 -32.56 -8.18 -5.37
C TRP A 474 -31.33 -8.19 -4.46
N THR A 475 -31.51 -7.89 -3.18
CA THR A 475 -30.41 -7.87 -2.19
C THR A 475 -29.79 -9.25 -1.99
N ARG A 476 -30.63 -10.30 -1.90
CA ARG A 476 -30.14 -11.67 -1.70
C ARG A 476 -29.33 -12.14 -2.91
N VAL A 477 -29.82 -11.86 -4.12
CA VAL A 477 -29.12 -12.20 -5.37
C VAL A 477 -27.81 -11.43 -5.46
N GLN A 478 -27.81 -10.11 -5.22
CA GLN A 478 -26.60 -9.28 -5.27
C GLN A 478 -25.53 -9.76 -4.27
N LEU A 479 -25.91 -10.03 -3.02
CA LEU A 479 -24.97 -10.54 -2.01
C LEU A 479 -24.41 -11.90 -2.39
N ASN A 480 -25.26 -12.84 -2.84
CA ASN A 480 -24.81 -14.17 -3.24
C ASN A 480 -23.83 -14.11 -4.42
N TRP A 481 -24.20 -13.40 -5.48
CA TRP A 481 -23.35 -13.19 -6.65
C TRP A 481 -22.01 -12.57 -6.27
N THR A 482 -22.03 -11.52 -5.45
CA THR A 482 -20.83 -10.79 -5.04
C THR A 482 -19.90 -11.64 -4.18
N ILE A 483 -20.43 -12.28 -3.12
CA ILE A 483 -19.62 -13.12 -2.20
C ILE A 483 -18.96 -14.25 -2.99
N ARG A 484 -19.72 -14.94 -3.85
CA ARG A 484 -19.19 -16.02 -4.67
C ARG A 484 -18.09 -15.56 -5.63
N ALA A 485 -18.28 -14.42 -6.29
CA ALA A 485 -17.29 -13.84 -7.20
C ALA A 485 -16.01 -13.44 -6.45
N VAL A 486 -16.15 -12.74 -5.31
CA VAL A 486 -15.00 -12.33 -4.47
C VAL A 486 -14.22 -13.55 -4.02
N LEU A 487 -14.89 -14.60 -3.52
CA LEU A 487 -14.22 -15.81 -3.06
C LEU A 487 -13.42 -16.47 -4.19
N ILE A 488 -14.00 -16.68 -5.38
CA ILE A 488 -13.25 -17.27 -6.49
C ILE A 488 -12.03 -16.41 -6.87
N LYS A 489 -12.20 -15.09 -6.90
CA LYS A 489 -11.14 -14.17 -7.29
C LYS A 489 -9.98 -14.21 -6.31
N THR A 490 -10.25 -14.18 -5.01
CA THR A 490 -9.23 -13.99 -3.98
C THR A 490 -8.65 -15.28 -3.44
N PHE A 491 -9.39 -16.40 -3.50
CA PHE A 491 -8.98 -17.66 -2.87
C PHE A 491 -7.58 -18.17 -3.24
N PRO A 492 -7.12 -18.13 -4.51
CA PRO A 492 -5.75 -18.54 -4.84
C PRO A 492 -4.69 -17.70 -4.12
N TYR A 493 -4.89 -16.39 -4.05
CA TYR A 493 -3.97 -15.48 -3.36
C TYR A 493 -4.02 -15.64 -1.84
N LEU A 494 -5.22 -15.86 -1.28
CA LEU A 494 -5.38 -16.13 0.15
C LEU A 494 -4.70 -17.42 0.58
N ILE A 495 -4.67 -18.45 -0.27
CA ILE A 495 -3.89 -19.67 0.00
C ILE A 495 -2.40 -19.36 0.04
N LEU A 496 -1.87 -18.59 -0.92
CA LEU A 496 -0.45 -18.24 -0.96
C LEU A 496 -0.06 -17.38 0.25
N ILE A 497 -0.89 -16.40 0.62
CA ILE A 497 -0.73 -15.59 1.82
C ILE A 497 -0.76 -16.47 3.08
N ALA A 498 -1.74 -17.38 3.20
CA ALA A 498 -1.83 -18.26 4.36
C ALA A 498 -0.63 -19.21 4.45
N PHE A 499 -0.18 -19.74 3.32
CA PHE A 499 1.00 -20.58 3.24
C PHE A 499 2.25 -19.82 3.71
N GLU A 500 2.47 -18.61 3.22
CA GLU A 500 3.64 -17.80 3.57
C GLU A 500 3.57 -17.29 5.02
N PHE A 501 2.45 -16.68 5.44
CA PHE A 501 2.30 -16.14 6.79
C PHE A 501 2.20 -17.20 7.87
N VAL A 502 1.19 -18.08 7.79
CA VAL A 502 0.93 -19.08 8.84
C VAL A 502 2.03 -20.12 8.83
N GLY A 503 2.48 -20.52 7.65
CA GLY A 503 3.60 -21.43 7.51
C GLY A 503 4.90 -20.83 8.07
N GLY A 504 5.21 -19.58 7.74
CA GLY A 504 6.38 -18.87 8.26
C GLY A 504 6.34 -18.69 9.77
N PHE A 505 5.18 -18.30 10.31
CA PHE A 505 4.96 -18.17 11.75
C PHE A 505 5.15 -19.50 12.49
N LEU A 506 4.58 -20.59 11.98
CA LEU A 506 4.70 -21.93 12.58
C LEU A 506 6.11 -22.50 12.45
N ALA A 507 6.78 -22.27 11.32
CA ALA A 507 8.15 -22.72 11.10
C ALA A 507 9.18 -21.86 11.84
N GLY A 508 8.82 -20.62 12.18
CA GLY A 508 9.75 -19.62 12.70
C GLY A 508 10.82 -19.20 11.70
N ALA A 509 10.57 -19.38 10.40
CA ALA A 509 11.50 -19.14 9.28
C ALA A 509 10.71 -18.96 7.96
N PRO A 510 11.23 -18.25 6.93
CA PRO A 510 10.49 -18.08 5.69
C PRO A 510 10.36 -19.42 4.94
N LEU A 511 9.13 -19.83 4.60
CA LEU A 511 8.92 -21.06 3.82
C LEU A 511 9.50 -21.00 2.40
N VAL A 512 9.51 -19.80 1.82
CA VAL A 512 10.08 -19.53 0.51
C VAL A 512 11.04 -18.35 0.67
N PRO A 513 12.36 -18.58 0.82
CA PRO A 513 13.32 -17.50 0.93
C PRO A 513 13.58 -16.82 -0.43
N GLY A 514 14.20 -15.64 -0.37
CA GLY A 514 14.60 -14.83 -1.50
C GLY A 514 13.47 -14.08 -2.18
N ILE A 515 13.76 -13.58 -3.39
CA ILE A 515 12.88 -12.67 -4.15
C ILE A 515 11.50 -13.27 -4.45
N ILE A 516 11.39 -14.60 -4.53
CA ILE A 516 10.12 -15.30 -4.78
C ILE A 516 9.19 -15.13 -3.59
N GLY A 517 9.66 -15.42 -2.37
CA GLY A 517 8.88 -15.23 -1.15
C GLY A 517 8.51 -13.77 -0.92
N TYR A 518 9.48 -12.87 -1.10
CA TYR A 518 9.24 -11.43 -1.03
C TYR A 518 8.14 -10.97 -2.00
N SER A 519 8.14 -11.50 -3.23
CA SER A 519 7.12 -11.14 -4.22
C SER A 519 5.70 -11.60 -3.84
N TRP A 520 5.55 -12.63 -3.01
CA TRP A 520 4.23 -13.04 -2.51
C TRP A 520 3.66 -12.07 -1.47
N LEU A 521 4.51 -11.27 -0.82
CA LEU A 521 4.07 -10.21 0.09
C LEU A 521 3.20 -9.15 -0.61
N PHE A 522 3.34 -8.98 -1.92
CA PHE A 522 2.46 -8.08 -2.67
C PHE A 522 1.01 -8.57 -2.73
N PHE A 523 0.75 -9.87 -2.52
CA PHE A 523 -0.62 -10.38 -2.50
C PHE A 523 -1.43 -9.87 -1.31
N TYR A 524 -0.79 -9.43 -0.22
CA TYR A 524 -1.48 -8.75 0.88
C TYR A 524 -2.11 -7.44 0.41
N ALA A 525 -1.51 -6.75 -0.56
CA ALA A 525 -2.08 -5.57 -1.19
C ALA A 525 -3.09 -5.94 -2.29
N PHE A 526 -2.74 -6.88 -3.17
CA PHE A 526 -3.58 -7.20 -4.32
C PHE A 526 -4.89 -7.89 -3.95
N ALA A 527 -4.90 -8.83 -3.00
CA ALA A 527 -6.10 -9.61 -2.71
C ALA A 527 -7.27 -8.76 -2.17
N PRO A 528 -7.07 -7.82 -1.23
CA PRO A 528 -8.13 -6.89 -0.81
C PRO A 528 -8.61 -5.97 -1.92
N TRP A 529 -7.71 -5.41 -2.73
CA TRP A 529 -8.08 -4.56 -3.86
C TRP A 529 -8.84 -5.34 -4.95
N PHE A 530 -8.47 -6.60 -5.21
CA PHE A 530 -9.24 -7.50 -6.08
C PHE A 530 -10.64 -7.79 -5.52
N ALA A 531 -10.79 -7.95 -4.21
CA ALA A 531 -12.10 -8.09 -3.59
C ALA A 531 -12.95 -6.85 -3.82
N ILE A 532 -12.40 -5.65 -3.54
CA ILE A 532 -13.07 -4.36 -3.72
C ILE A 532 -13.51 -4.18 -5.19
N CYS A 533 -12.60 -4.41 -6.14
CA CYS A 533 -12.88 -4.32 -7.57
C CYS A 533 -13.98 -5.30 -7.99
N THR A 534 -13.97 -6.52 -7.45
CA THR A 534 -15.00 -7.52 -7.74
C THR A 534 -16.38 -7.08 -7.23
N VAL A 535 -16.45 -6.47 -6.04
CA VAL A 535 -17.69 -5.91 -5.50
C VAL A 535 -18.24 -4.80 -6.41
N ILE A 536 -17.36 -3.90 -6.89
CA ILE A 536 -17.73 -2.84 -7.83
C ILE A 536 -18.24 -3.43 -9.15
N THR A 537 -17.55 -4.42 -9.72
CA THR A 537 -17.97 -5.12 -10.95
C THR A 537 -19.38 -5.69 -10.81
N MET A 538 -19.63 -6.46 -9.74
CA MET A 538 -20.93 -7.12 -9.55
C MET A 538 -22.04 -6.10 -9.29
N PHE A 539 -21.79 -5.06 -8.50
CA PHE A 539 -22.76 -4.00 -8.27
C PHE A 539 -23.07 -3.21 -9.53
N ALA A 540 -22.06 -2.74 -10.27
CA ALA A 540 -22.23 -1.99 -11.50
C ALA A 540 -22.99 -2.81 -12.56
N TYR A 541 -22.69 -4.11 -12.65
CA TYR A 541 -23.41 -5.02 -13.53
C TYR A 541 -24.88 -5.17 -13.14
N ARG A 542 -25.20 -5.32 -11.85
CA ARG A 542 -26.61 -5.36 -11.38
C ARG A 542 -27.38 -4.07 -11.66
N MET A 543 -26.71 -2.94 -11.76
CA MET A 543 -27.34 -1.63 -11.97
C MET A 543 -27.53 -1.29 -13.45
N THR A 544 -26.73 -1.88 -14.34
CA THR A 544 -26.63 -1.46 -15.74
C THR A 544 -26.84 -2.58 -16.75
N GLY A 545 -26.83 -3.84 -16.32
CA GLY A 545 -26.85 -5.02 -17.18
C GLY A 545 -25.63 -5.14 -18.11
N ASN A 546 -24.60 -4.31 -17.93
CA ASN A 546 -23.41 -4.30 -18.78
C ASN A 546 -22.10 -4.27 -17.96
N ARG A 547 -21.01 -4.67 -18.60
CA ARG A 547 -19.70 -4.86 -17.96
C ARG A 547 -18.80 -3.61 -17.97
N TRP A 548 -19.17 -2.57 -18.71
CA TRP A 548 -18.32 -1.40 -18.95
C TRP A 548 -18.14 -0.53 -17.71
N LEU A 549 -19.23 -0.23 -17.00
CA LEU A 549 -19.16 0.67 -15.86
C LEU A 549 -18.24 0.13 -14.75
N GLY A 550 -18.40 -1.15 -14.39
CA GLY A 550 -17.54 -1.80 -13.40
C GLY A 550 -16.09 -1.83 -13.86
N ALA A 551 -15.84 -2.18 -15.12
CA ALA A 551 -14.50 -2.25 -15.67
C ALA A 551 -13.79 -0.88 -15.71
N MET A 552 -14.48 0.18 -16.12
CA MET A 552 -13.92 1.54 -16.16
C MET A 552 -13.66 2.10 -14.76
N VAL A 553 -14.57 1.89 -13.80
CA VAL A 553 -14.35 2.34 -12.41
C VAL A 553 -13.17 1.60 -11.78
N ASN A 554 -13.08 0.27 -11.93
CA ASN A 554 -11.94 -0.48 -11.41
C ASN A 554 -10.63 -0.08 -12.10
N ALA A 555 -10.66 0.10 -13.42
CA ALA A 555 -9.47 0.48 -14.18
C ALA A 555 -8.90 1.82 -13.73
N ILE A 556 -9.74 2.83 -13.51
CA ILE A 556 -9.25 4.14 -13.07
C ILE A 556 -8.76 4.12 -11.62
N LEU A 557 -9.39 3.34 -10.74
CA LEU A 557 -8.92 3.17 -9.35
C LEU A 557 -7.57 2.44 -9.29
N CYS A 558 -7.42 1.33 -10.02
CA CYS A 558 -6.14 0.62 -10.07
C CYS A 558 -5.04 1.42 -10.79
N ALA A 559 -5.40 2.19 -11.82
CA ALA A 559 -4.47 3.08 -12.51
C ALA A 559 -3.95 4.19 -11.60
N TRP A 560 -4.85 4.80 -10.81
CA TRP A 560 -4.48 5.77 -9.80
C TRP A 560 -3.53 5.16 -8.77
N LEU A 561 -3.92 4.06 -8.12
CA LEU A 561 -3.09 3.35 -7.15
C LEU A 561 -1.69 3.04 -7.70
N LEU A 562 -1.62 2.43 -8.89
CA LEU A 562 -0.35 2.06 -9.49
C LEU A 562 0.53 3.27 -9.83
N ALA A 563 -0.06 4.32 -10.42
CA ALA A 563 0.68 5.55 -10.72
C ALA A 563 1.29 6.19 -9.47
N SER A 564 0.60 6.05 -8.35
CA SER A 564 0.91 6.73 -7.11
C SER A 564 1.98 5.98 -6.28
N ILE A 565 1.99 4.64 -6.33
CA ILE A 565 2.90 3.78 -5.55
C ILE A 565 4.28 3.60 -6.20
N LEU A 566 4.33 3.59 -7.54
CA LEU A 566 5.57 3.25 -8.25
C LEU A 566 6.54 4.41 -8.26
N ALA A 567 7.79 4.09 -7.94
CA ALA A 567 8.88 5.06 -7.90
C ALA A 567 9.34 5.47 -9.30
N PHE A 568 9.83 6.71 -9.44
CA PHE A 568 10.43 7.28 -10.65
C PHE A 568 11.95 7.17 -10.71
#